data_AF-A0A060BK82-F1
#
_entry.id   AF-A0A060BK82-F1
#
_cell.length_a   1.000
_cell.length_b   1.000
_cell.length_c   1.000
_cell.angle_alpha   90.00
_cell.angle_beta   90.00
_cell.angle_gamma   90.00
#
_symmetry.space_group_name_H-M   'P 1'
#
loop_
_entity.id
_entity.type
_entity.pdbx_description
1 polymer ?
#
loop_
_entity_poly.entity_id
_entity_poly.type
_entity_poly.pdbx_seq_one_letter_code
_entity_poly.pdbx_strand_id
1 'polypeptide(L)'
;EAADRGLETLIEVHSHYRKQIDIASKVDRVYDFALPPLLLHSLFTGDVSALAHWTEVRPNNAVTVLDTHDGIGVIDVGPDQLDHSVAGLIPDKDVDRLVTTIHSNTHGESLSATGAAASNLDL
;
A
#
# COMPACT_ATOMS: atom_id res chain seq x y z
N GLU A 1 -9.84 -13.38 -24.14
CA GLU A 1 -10.72 -14.30 -23.38
C GLU A 1 -11.63 -13.61 -22.36
N ALA A 2 -11.11 -12.89 -21.34
CA ALA A 2 -11.96 -12.19 -20.36
C ALA A 2 -12.85 -11.10 -21.00
N ALA A 3 -12.24 -10.23 -21.81
CA ALA A 3 -12.95 -9.18 -22.56
C ALA A 3 -14.02 -9.75 -23.51
N ASP A 4 -13.73 -10.87 -24.18
CA ASP A 4 -14.69 -11.54 -25.09
C ASP A 4 -15.94 -12.07 -24.35
N ARG A 5 -15.85 -12.20 -23.03
CA ARG A 5 -16.94 -12.60 -22.13
C ARG A 5 -17.57 -11.43 -21.37
N GLY A 6 -17.15 -10.20 -21.65
CA GLY A 6 -17.63 -8.99 -20.97
C GLY A 6 -17.18 -8.88 -19.50
N LEU A 7 -16.05 -9.50 -19.14
CA LEU A 7 -15.46 -9.43 -17.80
C LEU A 7 -14.35 -8.38 -17.76
N GLU A 8 -14.36 -7.53 -16.73
CA GLU A 8 -13.23 -6.67 -16.38
C GLU A 8 -12.23 -7.44 -15.50
N THR A 9 -10.94 -7.19 -15.72
CA THR A 9 -9.84 -7.75 -14.94
C THR A 9 -9.35 -6.75 -13.89
N LEU A 10 -9.37 -7.18 -12.64
CA LEU A 10 -8.72 -6.49 -11.53
C LEU A 10 -7.54 -7.34 -11.07
N ILE A 11 -6.34 -6.74 -11.07
CA ILE A 11 -5.14 -7.43 -10.58
C ILE A 11 -4.81 -6.99 -9.16
N GLU A 12 -4.39 -7.96 -8.36
CA GLU A 12 -3.84 -7.77 -7.03
C GLU A 12 -2.31 -7.89 -7.11
N VAL A 13 -1.62 -6.79 -6.82
CA VAL A 13 -0.16 -6.72 -6.86
C VAL A 13 0.32 -5.81 -5.73
N HIS A 14 0.99 -6.41 -4.73
CA HIS A 14 1.78 -5.69 -3.73
C HIS A 14 3.21 -5.54 -4.27
N SER A 15 3.63 -4.30 -4.49
CA SER A 15 4.93 -3.99 -5.11
C SER A 15 5.26 -2.51 -4.92
N HIS A 16 6.51 -2.12 -5.23
CA HIS A 16 6.87 -0.72 -5.31
C HIS A 16 5.90 0.06 -6.22
N TYR A 17 5.39 1.20 -5.75
CA TYR A 17 4.30 1.95 -6.38
C TYR A 17 4.49 2.21 -7.88
N ARG A 18 5.73 2.36 -8.37
CA ARG A 18 6.02 2.58 -9.79
C ARG A 18 5.64 1.39 -10.66
N LYS A 19 5.85 0.15 -10.16
CA LYS A 19 5.43 -1.06 -10.88
C LYS A 19 3.91 -1.11 -11.02
N GLN A 20 3.18 -0.67 -9.98
CA GLN A 20 1.73 -0.57 -10.01
C GLN A 20 1.24 0.50 -11.01
N ILE A 21 1.94 1.63 -11.12
CA ILE A 21 1.70 2.63 -12.18
C ILE A 21 1.92 2.03 -13.57
N ASP A 22 3.05 1.35 -13.77
CA ASP A 22 3.43 0.81 -15.08
C ASP A 22 2.45 -0.26 -15.59
N ILE A 23 1.96 -1.13 -14.69
CA ILE A 23 1.05 -2.21 -15.06
C ILE A 23 -0.39 -1.75 -15.25
N ALA A 24 -0.81 -0.64 -14.64
CA ALA A 24 -2.18 -0.16 -14.72
C ALA A 24 -2.64 0.16 -16.14
N SER A 25 -1.72 0.48 -17.05
CA SER A 25 -2.01 0.69 -18.49
C SER A 25 -2.30 -0.61 -19.26
N LYS A 26 -2.05 -1.78 -18.67
CA LYS A 26 -2.10 -3.10 -19.33
C LYS A 26 -3.30 -3.95 -18.86
N VAL A 27 -4.08 -3.45 -17.91
CA VAL A 27 -5.21 -4.15 -17.27
C VAL A 27 -6.39 -3.21 -17.12
N ASP A 28 -7.58 -3.75 -16.88
CA ASP A 28 -8.77 -2.92 -16.72
C ASP A 28 -8.70 -2.13 -15.41
N ARG A 29 -8.33 -2.80 -14.31
CA ARG A 29 -8.26 -2.21 -12.96
C ARG A 29 -7.04 -2.66 -12.17
N VAL A 30 -6.59 -1.78 -11.28
CA VAL A 30 -5.61 -2.05 -10.21
C VAL A 30 -6.19 -1.65 -8.86
N TYR A 31 -5.73 -2.27 -7.77
CA TYR A 31 -5.99 -1.73 -6.43
C TYR A 31 -5.16 -0.48 -6.17
N ASP A 32 -5.71 0.42 -5.35
CA ASP A 32 -4.94 1.53 -4.78
C ASP A 32 -4.43 1.16 -3.38
N PHE A 33 -3.36 0.37 -3.33
CA PHE A 33 -2.76 -0.06 -2.06
C PHE A 33 -1.88 0.99 -1.39
N ALA A 34 -1.50 2.05 -2.12
CA ALA A 34 -0.80 3.18 -1.51
C ALA A 34 -1.73 4.06 -0.66
N LEU A 35 -3.02 4.15 -1.03
CA LEU A 35 -3.98 5.02 -0.33
C LEU A 35 -4.13 4.73 1.18
N PRO A 36 -4.34 3.48 1.65
CA PRO A 36 -4.50 3.20 3.07
C PRO A 36 -3.33 3.67 3.96
N PRO A 37 -2.07 3.26 3.70
CA PRO A 37 -0.95 3.71 4.54
C PRO A 37 -0.66 5.20 4.39
N LEU A 38 -0.87 5.83 3.22
CA LEU A 38 -0.70 7.29 3.08
C LEU A 38 -1.75 8.07 3.89
N LEU A 39 -2.98 7.59 3.97
CA LEU A 39 -4.01 8.20 4.81
C LEU A 39 -3.65 8.07 6.28
N LEU A 40 -3.23 6.89 6.74
CA LEU A 40 -2.78 6.69 8.12
C LEU A 40 -1.57 7.58 8.44
N HIS A 41 -0.58 7.64 7.55
CA HIS A 41 0.57 8.55 7.69
C HIS A 41 0.09 9.99 7.88
N SER A 42 -0.76 10.48 6.99
CA SER A 42 -1.27 11.85 7.01
C SER A 42 -2.06 12.16 8.28
N LEU A 43 -2.87 11.21 8.77
CA LEU A 43 -3.64 11.35 10.01
C LEU A 43 -2.75 11.37 11.26
N PHE A 44 -1.68 10.58 11.28
CA PHE A 44 -0.78 10.48 12.43
C PHE A 44 0.20 11.65 12.52
N THR A 45 0.61 12.22 11.39
CA THR A 45 1.66 13.25 11.34
C THR A 45 1.13 14.65 11.04
N GLY A 46 -0.05 14.76 10.43
CA GLY A 46 -0.56 15.99 9.82
C GLY A 46 0.10 16.34 8.49
N ASP A 47 1.05 15.54 8.00
CA ASP A 47 1.74 15.75 6.72
C ASP A 47 0.97 15.07 5.58
N VAL A 48 0.39 15.90 4.70
CA VAL A 48 -0.39 15.46 3.54
C VAL A 48 0.42 15.43 2.24
N SER A 49 1.72 15.74 2.28
CA SER A 49 2.55 15.92 1.08
C SER A 49 2.63 14.65 0.22
N ALA A 50 2.85 13.50 0.84
CA ALA A 50 2.92 12.22 0.14
C ALA A 50 1.56 11.81 -0.46
N LEU A 51 0.46 12.06 0.24
CA LEU A 51 -0.89 11.78 -0.26
C LEU A 51 -1.26 12.72 -1.43
N ALA A 52 -0.88 14.00 -1.34
CA ALA A 52 -1.06 14.96 -2.41
C ALA A 52 -0.27 14.53 -3.65
N HIS A 53 1.02 14.17 -3.48
CA HIS A 53 1.83 13.65 -4.57
C HIS A 53 1.25 12.38 -5.20
N TRP A 54 0.78 11.43 -4.37
CA TRP A 54 0.15 10.21 -4.88
C TRP A 54 -1.08 10.52 -5.73
N THR A 55 -1.90 11.48 -5.32
CA THR A 55 -3.08 11.92 -6.09
C THR A 55 -2.70 12.42 -7.49
N GLU A 56 -1.51 13.02 -7.65
CA GLU A 56 -1.01 13.50 -8.94
C GLU A 56 -0.52 12.37 -9.87
N VAL A 57 0.05 11.29 -9.31
CA VAL A 57 0.75 10.25 -10.09
C VAL A 57 0.04 8.90 -10.15
N ARG A 58 -0.98 8.67 -9.30
CA ARG A 58 -1.68 7.38 -9.21
C ARG A 58 -2.41 7.01 -10.50
N PRO A 59 -2.57 5.71 -10.80
CA PRO A 59 -3.48 5.25 -11.83
C PRO A 59 -4.93 5.61 -11.47
N ASN A 60 -5.67 6.14 -12.45
CA ASN A 60 -7.08 6.52 -12.24
C ASN A 60 -8.08 5.39 -12.55
N ASN A 61 -7.64 4.31 -13.20
CA ASN A 61 -8.43 3.08 -13.37
C ASN A 61 -8.37 2.18 -12.12
N ALA A 62 -8.47 2.77 -10.93
CA ALA A 62 -8.25 2.06 -9.68
C ALA A 62 -9.55 1.63 -8.99
N VAL A 63 -9.47 0.55 -8.24
CA VAL A 63 -10.40 0.19 -7.15
C VAL A 63 -9.77 0.64 -5.85
N THR A 64 -10.38 1.63 -5.20
CA THR A 64 -9.87 2.20 -3.94
C THR A 64 -10.32 1.38 -2.75
N VAL A 65 -9.42 1.17 -1.80
CA VAL A 65 -9.67 0.45 -0.54
C VAL A 65 -9.11 1.24 0.64
N LEU A 66 -9.59 0.92 1.85
CA LEU A 66 -8.95 1.31 3.11
C LEU A 66 -8.47 0.06 3.85
N ASP A 67 -9.32 -0.95 3.89
CA ASP A 67 -9.05 -2.30 4.37
C ASP A 67 -9.21 -3.32 3.24
N THR A 68 -8.58 -4.47 3.42
CA THR A 68 -8.84 -5.68 2.65
C THR A 68 -9.09 -6.83 3.63
N HIS A 69 -9.15 -8.05 3.10
CA HIS A 69 -9.17 -9.25 3.92
C HIS A 69 -7.77 -9.65 4.41
N ASP A 70 -6.71 -9.03 3.87
CA ASP A 70 -5.32 -9.21 4.26
C ASP A 70 -4.85 -8.10 5.22
N GLY A 71 -3.56 -8.11 5.56
CA GLY A 71 -2.93 -7.03 6.34
C GLY A 71 -2.84 -5.71 5.56
N ILE A 72 -2.61 -4.61 6.28
CA ILE A 72 -2.32 -3.31 5.67
C ILE A 72 -0.91 -3.37 5.05
N GLY A 73 -0.81 -3.26 3.74
CA GLY A 73 0.44 -3.27 2.96
C GLY A 73 1.32 -2.03 3.16
N VAL A 74 1.85 -1.82 4.37
CA VAL A 74 2.69 -0.64 4.70
C VAL A 74 3.94 -0.52 3.84
N ILE A 75 4.42 -1.64 3.29
CA ILE A 75 5.59 -1.70 2.41
C ILE A 75 5.33 -1.12 1.01
N ASP A 76 4.07 -1.03 0.58
CA ASP A 76 3.73 -0.57 -0.79
C ASP A 76 4.04 0.92 -1.01
N VAL A 77 4.17 1.68 0.09
CA VAL A 77 4.56 3.10 0.08
C VAL A 77 6.03 3.33 0.46
N GLY A 78 6.73 2.27 0.86
CA GLY A 78 8.13 2.29 1.25
C GLY A 78 9.10 2.15 0.07
N PRO A 79 10.42 2.12 0.33
CA PRO A 79 11.43 1.82 -0.67
C PRO A 79 11.23 0.46 -1.35
N ASP A 80 11.85 0.24 -2.51
CA ASP A 80 11.80 -1.08 -3.17
C ASP A 80 12.51 -2.14 -2.30
N GLN A 81 11.85 -3.27 -2.09
CA GLN A 81 12.32 -4.37 -1.23
C GLN A 81 13.60 -5.06 -1.75
N LEU A 82 13.88 -4.99 -3.05
CA LEU A 82 15.09 -5.57 -3.65
C LEU A 82 16.23 -4.55 -3.76
N ASP A 83 15.89 -3.26 -3.86
CA ASP A 83 16.85 -2.16 -3.94
C ASP A 83 16.36 -0.95 -3.13
N HIS A 84 16.77 -0.90 -1.86
CA HIS A 84 16.38 0.16 -0.92
C HIS A 84 16.91 1.56 -1.32
N SER A 85 17.79 1.67 -2.34
CA SER A 85 18.17 2.96 -2.90
C SER A 85 17.04 3.61 -3.71
N VAL A 86 16.06 2.83 -4.16
CA VAL A 86 14.87 3.29 -4.85
C VAL A 86 13.85 3.75 -3.80
N ALA A 87 13.72 5.06 -3.64
CA ALA A 87 12.80 5.67 -2.69
C ALA A 87 11.32 5.31 -2.94
N GLY A 88 10.56 5.20 -1.86
CA GLY A 88 9.11 5.05 -1.85
C GLY A 88 8.35 6.38 -2.01
N LEU A 89 7.07 6.34 -1.67
CA LEU A 89 6.22 7.53 -1.52
C LEU A 89 6.49 8.24 -0.18
N ILE A 90 6.88 7.48 0.85
CA ILE A 90 7.39 8.00 2.11
C ILE A 90 8.77 7.39 2.44
N PRO A 91 9.60 8.07 3.25
CA PRO A 91 10.86 7.51 3.74
C PRO A 91 10.66 6.24 4.57
N ASP A 92 11.65 5.36 4.57
CA ASP A 92 11.65 4.09 5.32
C ASP A 92 11.35 4.29 6.82
N LYS A 93 12.00 5.29 7.44
CA LYS A 93 11.74 5.70 8.83
C LYS A 93 10.28 6.08 9.12
N ASP A 94 9.55 6.55 8.11
CA ASP A 94 8.15 6.94 8.24
C ASP A 94 7.22 5.74 8.08
N VAL A 95 7.64 4.71 7.33
CA VAL A 95 6.98 3.39 7.33
C VAL A 95 7.12 2.76 8.73
N ASP A 96 8.32 2.75 9.30
CA ASP A 96 8.56 2.24 10.67
C ASP A 96 7.72 2.98 11.70
N ARG A 97 7.68 4.31 11.62
CA ARG A 97 6.87 5.14 12.50
C ARG A 97 5.37 4.86 12.34
N LEU A 98 4.90 4.61 11.11
CA LEU A 98 3.52 4.23 10.85
C LEU A 98 3.18 2.91 11.54
N VAL A 99 4.01 1.86 11.35
CA VAL A 99 3.81 0.54 11.97
C VAL A 99 3.77 0.64 13.50
N THR A 100 4.77 1.31 14.09
CA THR A 100 4.82 1.49 15.55
C THR A 100 3.66 2.32 16.09
N THR A 101 3.15 3.30 15.33
CA THR A 101 1.96 4.07 15.70
C THR A 101 0.69 3.21 15.65
N ILE A 102 0.55 2.31 14.66
CA ILE A 102 -0.56 1.34 14.62
C ILE A 102 -0.51 0.43 15.86
N HIS A 103 0.66 -0.08 16.23
CA HIS A 103 0.83 -0.87 17.45
C HIS A 103 0.42 -0.11 18.71
N SER A 104 0.83 1.15 18.83
CA SER A 104 0.43 2.00 19.95
C SER A 104 -1.08 2.25 19.99
N ASN A 105 -1.69 2.62 18.86
CA ASN A 105 -3.12 2.96 18.79
C ASN A 105 -4.03 1.75 19.04
N THR A 106 -3.55 0.55 18.73
CA THR A 106 -4.24 -0.72 19.01
C THR A 106 -3.87 -1.31 20.37
N HIS A 107 -3.16 -0.57 21.23
CA HIS A 107 -2.72 -1.02 22.55
C HIS A 107 -1.98 -2.38 22.53
N GLY A 108 -1.21 -2.64 21.46
CA GLY A 108 -0.43 -3.87 21.27
C GLY A 108 -1.17 -5.04 20.60
N GLU A 109 -2.46 -4.90 20.26
CA GLU A 109 -3.21 -5.96 19.58
C GLU A 109 -2.62 -6.28 18.21
N SER A 110 -2.32 -5.25 17.38
CA SER A 110 -1.70 -5.48 16.07
C SER A 110 -0.30 -6.09 16.18
N LEU A 111 0.50 -5.69 17.17
CA LEU A 111 1.82 -6.29 17.40
C LEU A 111 1.73 -7.79 17.68
N SER A 112 0.65 -8.25 18.33
CA SER A 112 0.41 -9.66 18.62
C SER A 112 -0.07 -10.46 17.40
N ALA A 113 -0.51 -9.78 16.33
CA ALA A 113 -1.08 -10.40 15.13
C ALA A 113 -0.18 -10.26 13.89
N THR A 114 0.84 -9.40 13.91
CA THR A 114 1.71 -9.11 12.75
C THR A 114 3.00 -9.92 12.76
N GLY A 115 3.51 -10.24 11.57
CA GLY A 115 4.84 -10.83 11.38
C GLY A 115 4.98 -12.21 12.02
N ALA A 116 6.12 -12.47 12.65
CA ALA A 116 6.42 -13.76 13.29
C ALA A 116 5.61 -14.03 14.58
N ALA A 117 4.81 -13.08 15.06
CA ALA A 117 3.98 -13.25 16.25
C ALA A 117 2.75 -14.14 15.99
N ALA A 118 2.36 -14.31 14.72
CA ALA A 118 1.24 -15.15 14.30
C ALA A 118 1.59 -15.88 12.99
N SER A 119 0.70 -16.78 12.54
CA SER A 119 0.83 -17.40 11.22
C SER A 119 0.49 -16.36 10.14
N ASN A 120 1.51 -15.80 9.49
CA ASN A 120 1.39 -14.79 8.44
C ASN A 120 2.05 -15.26 7.14
N LEU A 121 1.44 -14.88 6.01
CA LEU A 121 1.98 -15.10 4.66
C LEU A 121 2.92 -13.96 4.24
N ASP A 122 2.62 -12.74 4.70
CA ASP A 122 3.39 -11.53 4.43
C ASP A 122 4.41 -11.30 5.56
N LEU A 123 5.65 -11.72 5.32
CA LEU A 123 6.80 -11.56 6.21
C LEU A 123 7.90 -10.73 5.56
#